data_AF-A0A6L9Z101-F1
#
_entry.id   AF-A0A6L9Z101-F1
#
_cell.length_a   1.000
_cell.length_b   1.000
_cell.length_c   1.000
_cell.angle_alpha   90.00
_cell.angle_beta   90.00
_cell.angle_gamma   90.00
#
_symmetry.space_group_name_H-M   'P 1'
#
loop_
_entity.id
_entity.type
_entity.pdbx_description
1 polymer ?
#
loop_
_entity_poly.entity_id
_entity_poly.type
_entity_poly.pdbx_seq_one_letter_code
_entity_poly.pdbx_strand_id
1 'polypeptide(L)'
;MCFRIEKIAPIPPQTATIARSAFPKGSIVMSIRDELGILYQDEQLRALFPSKQGQPAWSAWRLALITVMQYIEDLTDAQAAQAVRGRIDWKYALSLPLADPGIDSSVLSEFRGRLVKAKAEELLLDRLLERCQERGWLSGGGVQRSDSTHVLAAIRVMHRLEVVGETLRAALNSLALCSTAMASGKSSGRVVFALW
;
A
#
# COMPACT_ATOMS: atom_id res chain seq x y z
N MET A 1 20.19 -10.14 -11.44
CA MET A 1 19.08 -10.90 -12.07
C MET A 1 18.17 -9.93 -12.79
N CYS A 2 17.72 -10.28 -14.00
CA CYS A 2 17.10 -9.39 -14.98
C CYS A 2 15.62 -9.13 -14.70
N PHE A 3 15.21 -7.85 -14.84
CA PHE A 3 13.81 -7.48 -15.03
C PHE A 3 13.27 -8.25 -16.24
N ARG A 4 12.27 -9.11 -16.01
CA ARG A 4 11.50 -9.68 -17.12
C ARG A 4 10.36 -8.72 -17.39
N ILE A 5 10.38 -8.11 -18.57
CA ILE A 5 9.25 -7.39 -19.13
C ILE A 5 8.20 -8.45 -19.43
N GLU A 6 7.32 -8.74 -18.48
CA GLU A 6 6.21 -9.66 -18.71
C GLU A 6 5.00 -8.84 -19.15
N LYS A 7 4.75 -8.83 -20.46
CA LYS A 7 3.41 -8.57 -20.98
C LYS A 7 2.45 -9.44 -20.17
N ILE A 8 1.37 -8.82 -19.68
CA ILE A 8 0.37 -9.49 -18.84
C ILE A 8 0.12 -10.89 -19.36
N ALA A 9 0.42 -11.89 -18.52
CA ALA A 9 0.14 -13.26 -18.87
C ALA A 9 -1.36 -13.42 -19.16
N PRO A 10 -1.74 -14.19 -20.19
CA PRO A 10 -3.14 -14.53 -20.39
C PRO A 10 -3.65 -15.21 -19.12
N ILE A 11 -4.91 -14.94 -18.77
CA ILE A 11 -5.52 -15.54 -17.58
C ILE A 11 -5.55 -17.06 -17.81
N PRO A 12 -5.03 -17.88 -16.88
CA PRO A 12 -5.06 -19.32 -17.03
C PRO A 12 -6.50 -19.81 -17.27
N PRO A 13 -6.74 -20.69 -18.26
CA PRO A 13 -8.09 -21.04 -18.69
C PRO A 13 -8.92 -21.65 -17.55
N GLN A 14 -8.29 -22.43 -16.67
CA GLN A 14 -8.93 -22.99 -15.49
C GLN A 14 -9.40 -21.90 -14.51
N THR A 15 -8.55 -20.91 -14.22
CA THR A 15 -8.90 -19.78 -13.36
C THR A 15 -10.03 -18.97 -13.97
N ALA A 16 -10.00 -18.73 -15.29
CA ALA A 16 -11.05 -17.97 -15.98
C ALA A 16 -12.42 -18.66 -15.91
N THR A 17 -12.48 -19.95 -16.22
CA THR A 17 -13.73 -20.73 -16.17
C THR A 17 -14.31 -20.75 -14.76
N ILE A 18 -13.47 -21.03 -13.76
CA ILE A 18 -13.92 -21.14 -12.36
C ILE A 18 -14.31 -19.77 -11.80
N ALA A 19 -13.57 -18.70 -12.11
CA ALA A 19 -13.91 -17.35 -11.68
C ALA A 19 -15.26 -16.90 -12.25
N ARG A 20 -15.50 -17.11 -13.55
CA ARG A 20 -16.79 -16.76 -14.19
C ARG A 20 -17.95 -17.60 -13.66
N SER A 21 -17.70 -18.86 -13.31
CA SER A 21 -18.70 -19.71 -12.68
C SER A 21 -19.00 -19.29 -11.24
N ALA A 22 -18.00 -18.86 -10.47
CA ALA A 22 -18.16 -18.42 -9.09
C ALA A 22 -18.81 -17.02 -9.00
N PHE A 23 -18.53 -16.15 -9.97
CA PHE A 23 -19.03 -14.79 -10.06
C PHE A 23 -19.81 -14.57 -11.37
N PRO A 24 -21.05 -15.07 -11.50
CA PRO A 24 -21.82 -14.98 -12.74
C PRO A 24 -22.16 -13.54 -13.13
N LYS A 25 -22.23 -12.61 -12.16
CA LYS A 25 -22.42 -11.17 -12.39
C LYS A 25 -21.11 -10.38 -12.49
N GLY A 26 -19.96 -11.07 -12.37
CA GLY A 26 -18.65 -10.45 -12.18
C GLY A 26 -18.44 -9.92 -10.76
N SER A 27 -17.21 -9.47 -10.49
CA SER A 27 -16.85 -8.68 -9.31
C SER A 27 -16.17 -7.39 -9.76
N ILE A 28 -16.08 -6.40 -8.88
CA ILE A 28 -15.36 -5.15 -9.15
C ILE A 28 -13.90 -5.47 -9.54
N VAL A 29 -13.28 -6.41 -8.83
CA VAL A 29 -11.91 -6.89 -9.10
C VAL A 29 -11.77 -7.52 -10.49
N MET A 30 -12.74 -8.33 -10.93
CA MET A 30 -12.75 -8.88 -12.29
C MET A 30 -12.96 -7.79 -13.35
N SER A 31 -13.82 -6.81 -13.07
CA SER A 31 -14.11 -5.69 -13.97
C SER A 31 -12.87 -4.80 -14.13
N ILE A 32 -12.16 -4.50 -13.03
CA ILE A 32 -10.87 -3.80 -13.07
C ILE A 32 -9.90 -4.52 -14.00
N ARG A 33 -9.86 -5.85 -13.96
CA ARG A 33 -8.98 -6.62 -14.85
C ARG A 33 -9.42 -6.55 -16.31
N ASP A 34 -10.70 -6.80 -16.56
CA ASP A 34 -11.24 -6.88 -17.92
C ASP A 34 -11.28 -5.51 -18.61
N GLU A 35 -11.54 -4.45 -17.84
CA GLU A 35 -11.63 -3.09 -18.31
C GLU A 35 -10.29 -2.39 -18.24
N LEU A 36 -9.66 -2.24 -17.07
CA LEU A 36 -8.46 -1.40 -16.98
C LEU A 36 -7.20 -2.04 -17.59
N GLY A 37 -7.20 -3.35 -17.81
CA GLY A 37 -6.16 -4.04 -18.58
C GLY A 37 -4.73 -3.76 -18.08
N ILE A 38 -3.80 -3.43 -18.99
CA ILE A 38 -2.41 -3.06 -18.66
C ILE A 38 -2.36 -1.62 -18.14
N LEU A 39 -2.75 -1.43 -16.88
CA LEU A 39 -2.59 -0.14 -16.19
C LEU A 39 -1.12 0.22 -16.01
N TYR A 40 -0.32 -0.75 -15.57
CA TYR A 40 1.06 -0.53 -15.17
C TYR A 40 1.98 -1.34 -16.06
N GLN A 41 2.85 -0.65 -16.80
CA GLN A 41 3.94 -1.29 -17.52
C GLN A 41 5.18 -1.31 -16.64
N ASP A 42 5.85 -2.46 -16.58
CA ASP A 42 7.05 -2.64 -15.74
C ASP A 42 8.16 -1.63 -16.05
N GLU A 43 8.22 -1.07 -17.27
CA GLU A 43 9.21 -0.06 -17.67
C GLU A 43 9.07 1.25 -16.88
N GLN A 44 7.85 1.62 -16.48
CA GLN A 44 7.58 2.83 -15.71
C GLN A 44 7.93 2.63 -14.22
N LEU A 45 7.70 1.41 -13.72
CA LEU A 45 8.05 1.02 -12.36
C LEU A 45 9.55 0.72 -12.23
N ARG A 46 10.29 0.58 -13.34
CA ARG A 46 11.74 0.34 -13.35
C ARG A 46 12.53 1.39 -12.59
N ALA A 47 12.09 2.65 -12.62
CA ALA A 47 12.70 3.74 -11.86
C ALA A 47 12.64 3.53 -10.32
N LEU A 48 11.64 2.79 -9.84
CA LEU A 48 11.46 2.44 -8.42
C LEU A 48 12.34 1.28 -7.97
N PHE A 49 12.90 0.54 -8.94
CA PHE A 49 13.77 -0.60 -8.71
C PHE A 49 15.11 -0.40 -9.44
N PRO A 50 15.92 0.61 -9.04
CA PRO A 50 17.26 0.77 -9.60
C PRO A 50 18.06 -0.49 -9.29
N SER A 51 18.39 -1.20 -10.36
CA SER A 51 18.94 -2.55 -10.36
C SER A 51 20.20 -2.67 -9.50
N LYS A 52 20.08 -3.28 -8.30
CA LYS A 52 21.13 -4.07 -7.60
C LYS A 52 20.73 -4.73 -6.28
N GLN A 53 19.57 -4.46 -5.68
CA GLN A 53 19.17 -5.07 -4.39
C GLN A 53 17.79 -5.73 -4.46
N GLY A 54 17.78 -7.06 -4.53
CA GLY A 54 16.62 -7.94 -4.34
C GLY A 54 15.49 -7.75 -5.36
N GLN A 55 15.32 -8.69 -6.28
CA GLN A 55 14.11 -8.73 -7.11
C GLN A 55 12.91 -9.08 -6.22
N PRO A 56 11.78 -8.36 -6.32
CA PRO A 56 10.54 -8.90 -5.78
C PRO A 56 10.25 -10.22 -6.51
N ALA A 57 9.81 -11.26 -5.77
CA ALA A 57 9.44 -12.54 -6.37
C ALA A 57 8.28 -12.43 -7.37
N TRP A 58 7.62 -11.27 -7.43
CA TRP A 58 6.43 -10.97 -8.21
C TRP A 58 6.66 -9.75 -9.12
N SER A 59 5.96 -9.72 -10.25
CA SER A 59 6.02 -8.61 -11.19
C SER A 59 5.50 -7.31 -10.58
N ALA A 60 6.12 -6.18 -10.95
CA ALA A 60 5.79 -4.88 -10.35
C ALA A 60 4.35 -4.45 -10.69
N TRP A 61 3.87 -4.78 -11.89
CA TRP A 61 2.47 -4.56 -12.28
C TRP A 61 1.46 -5.31 -11.39
N ARG A 62 1.78 -6.54 -10.91
CA ARG A 62 0.90 -7.29 -9.99
C ARG A 62 0.84 -6.61 -8.64
N LEU A 63 1.98 -6.17 -8.12
CA LEU A 63 2.05 -5.46 -6.84
C LEU A 63 1.26 -4.14 -6.90
N ALA A 64 1.42 -3.38 -7.99
CA ALA A 64 0.66 -2.16 -8.23
C ALA A 64 -0.86 -2.43 -8.31
N LEU A 65 -1.28 -3.49 -9.00
CA LEU A 65 -2.69 -3.88 -9.06
C LEU A 65 -3.23 -4.30 -7.68
N ILE A 66 -2.44 -5.07 -6.92
CA ILE A 66 -2.79 -5.45 -5.54
C ILE A 66 -2.97 -4.21 -4.67
N THR A 67 -2.10 -3.21 -4.77
CA THR A 67 -2.23 -1.97 -3.98
C THR A 67 -3.50 -1.19 -4.33
N VAL A 68 -3.93 -1.18 -5.60
CA VAL A 68 -5.20 -0.55 -6.00
C VAL A 68 -6.40 -1.32 -5.45
N MET A 69 -6.42 -2.64 -5.62
CA MET A 69 -7.51 -3.49 -5.10
C MET A 69 -7.59 -3.44 -3.58
N GLN A 70 -6.44 -3.41 -2.91
CA GLN A 70 -6.32 -3.23 -1.46
C GLN A 70 -6.96 -1.91 -1.02
N TYR A 71 -6.72 -0.82 -1.74
CA TYR A 71 -7.31 0.48 -1.43
C TYR A 71 -8.83 0.50 -1.67
N ILE A 72 -9.30 -0.08 -2.78
CA ILE A 72 -10.73 -0.13 -3.13
C ILE A 72 -11.53 -0.96 -2.10
N GLU A 73 -10.95 -2.04 -1.60
CA GLU A 73 -11.60 -2.93 -0.63
C GLU A 73 -11.25 -2.61 0.84
N ASP A 74 -10.53 -1.51 1.10
CA ASP A 74 -10.06 -1.07 2.44
C ASP A 74 -9.38 -2.20 3.24
N LEU A 75 -8.43 -2.89 2.61
CA LEU A 75 -7.72 -4.03 3.20
C LEU A 75 -6.35 -3.65 3.77
N THR A 76 -5.97 -4.31 4.85
CA THR A 76 -4.58 -4.30 5.34
C THR A 76 -3.66 -5.15 4.44
N ASP A 77 -2.35 -4.93 4.49
CA ASP A 77 -1.38 -5.71 3.69
C ASP A 77 -1.50 -7.23 3.95
N ALA A 78 -1.79 -7.61 5.20
CA ALA A 78 -2.01 -9.01 5.58
C ALA A 78 -3.32 -9.58 5.00
N GLN A 79 -4.40 -8.79 5.02
CA GLN A 79 -5.67 -9.20 4.42
C GLN A 79 -5.59 -9.25 2.90
N ALA A 80 -4.88 -8.32 2.26
CA ALA A 80 -4.62 -8.35 0.83
C ALA A 80 -3.82 -9.60 0.43
N ALA A 81 -2.77 -9.95 1.19
CA ALA A 81 -2.03 -11.19 0.97
C ALA A 81 -2.92 -12.43 1.13
N GLN A 82 -3.81 -12.44 2.13
CA GLN A 82 -4.78 -13.52 2.31
C GLN A 82 -5.83 -13.58 1.19
N ALA A 83 -6.26 -12.43 0.67
CA ALA A 83 -7.18 -12.33 -0.46
C ALA A 83 -6.54 -12.92 -1.73
N VAL A 84 -5.26 -12.63 -2.00
CA VAL A 84 -4.51 -13.25 -3.11
C VAL A 84 -4.48 -14.78 -2.97
N ARG A 85 -4.33 -15.31 -1.75
CA ARG A 85 -4.26 -16.76 -1.50
C ARG A 85 -5.60 -17.46 -1.69
N GLY A 86 -6.66 -16.89 -1.12
CA GLY A 86 -7.94 -17.58 -0.97
C GLY A 86 -9.00 -17.21 -2.01
N ARG A 87 -8.97 -16.00 -2.57
CA ARG A 87 -10.06 -15.50 -3.40
C ARG A 87 -9.80 -15.68 -4.89
N ILE A 88 -10.80 -16.26 -5.57
CA ILE A 88 -10.71 -16.64 -6.99
C ILE A 88 -10.73 -15.40 -7.90
N ASP A 89 -11.48 -14.36 -7.53
CA ASP A 89 -11.52 -13.09 -8.27
C ASP A 89 -10.17 -12.35 -8.26
N TRP A 90 -9.46 -12.36 -7.14
CA TRP A 90 -8.09 -11.83 -7.04
C TRP A 90 -7.10 -12.63 -7.90
N LYS A 91 -7.18 -13.97 -7.91
CA LYS A 91 -6.36 -14.82 -8.79
C LYS A 91 -6.68 -14.58 -10.27
N TYR A 92 -7.94 -14.32 -10.61
CA TYR A 92 -8.35 -13.92 -11.96
C TYR A 92 -7.70 -12.59 -12.36
N ALA A 93 -7.83 -11.56 -11.52
CA ALA A 93 -7.28 -10.24 -11.80
C ALA A 93 -5.74 -10.25 -11.97
N LEU A 94 -5.05 -11.07 -11.18
CA LEU A 94 -3.58 -11.15 -11.19
C LEU A 94 -3.03 -12.16 -12.21
N SER A 95 -3.89 -12.84 -12.98
CA SER A 95 -3.49 -13.91 -13.92
C SER A 95 -2.70 -15.02 -13.23
N LEU A 96 -3.19 -15.47 -12.08
CA LEU A 96 -2.57 -16.52 -11.28
C LEU A 96 -3.29 -17.86 -11.48
N PRO A 97 -2.55 -18.97 -11.47
CA PRO A 97 -3.17 -20.28 -11.37
C PRO A 97 -3.82 -20.47 -10.00
N LEU A 98 -4.88 -21.29 -9.93
CA LEU A 98 -5.59 -21.54 -8.66
C LEU A 98 -4.71 -22.16 -7.58
N ALA A 99 -3.69 -22.94 -7.97
CA ALA A 99 -2.72 -23.54 -7.07
C ALA A 99 -1.61 -22.58 -6.59
N ASP A 100 -1.62 -21.32 -7.04
CA ASP A 100 -0.61 -20.35 -6.63
C ASP A 100 -0.67 -20.09 -5.11
N PRO A 101 0.48 -20.15 -4.40
CA PRO A 101 0.55 -19.96 -2.94
C PRO A 101 0.37 -18.50 -2.51
N GLY A 102 0.25 -17.56 -3.45
CA GLY A 102 0.08 -16.14 -3.20
C GLY A 102 1.35 -15.43 -2.76
N ILE A 103 1.18 -14.23 -2.24
CA ILE A 103 2.27 -13.36 -1.76
C ILE A 103 2.40 -13.43 -0.24
N ASP A 104 3.57 -13.03 0.26
CA ASP A 104 3.72 -12.62 1.65
C ASP A 104 3.40 -11.13 1.82
N SER A 105 2.84 -10.79 2.99
CA SER A 105 2.45 -9.40 3.31
C SER A 105 3.65 -8.44 3.34
N SER A 106 4.84 -8.92 3.72
CA SER A 106 6.05 -8.10 3.79
C SER A 106 6.47 -7.52 2.43
N VAL A 107 6.18 -8.24 1.35
CA VAL A 107 6.48 -7.80 -0.02
C VAL A 107 5.65 -6.57 -0.38
N LEU A 108 4.39 -6.49 0.06
CA LEU A 108 3.54 -5.31 -0.14
C LEU A 108 4.01 -4.12 0.69
N SER A 109 4.36 -4.36 1.95
CA SER A 109 4.88 -3.30 2.82
C SER A 109 6.20 -2.74 2.30
N GLU A 110 7.09 -3.58 1.78
CA GLU A 110 8.33 -3.15 1.14
C GLU A 110 8.06 -2.35 -0.13
N PHE A 111 7.15 -2.83 -1.00
CA PHE A 111 6.78 -2.15 -2.23
C PHE A 111 6.21 -0.75 -1.95
N ARG A 112 5.28 -0.65 -1.00
CA ARG A 112 4.75 0.65 -0.54
C ARG A 112 5.84 1.54 0.03
N GLY A 113 6.74 0.99 0.85
CA GLY A 113 7.88 1.74 1.39
C GLY A 113 8.79 2.29 0.30
N ARG A 114 8.98 1.56 -0.81
CA ARG A 114 9.75 2.02 -1.97
C ARG A 114 9.00 3.10 -2.77
N LEU A 115 7.69 2.97 -2.97
CA LEU A 115 6.87 3.99 -3.60
C LEU A 115 6.96 5.33 -2.87
N VAL A 116 6.84 5.30 -1.54
CA VAL A 116 6.92 6.51 -0.70
C VAL A 116 8.30 7.14 -0.75
N LYS A 117 9.36 6.33 -0.67
CA LYS A 117 10.75 6.83 -0.79
C LYS A 117 11.02 7.48 -2.14
N ALA A 118 10.42 6.94 -3.21
CA ALA A 118 10.57 7.45 -4.55
C ALA A 118 9.61 8.61 -4.90
N LYS A 119 8.71 9.01 -3.98
CA LYS A 119 7.63 9.98 -4.23
C LYS A 119 6.80 9.64 -5.48
N ALA A 120 6.52 8.36 -5.63
CA ALA A 120 5.88 7.79 -6.81
C ALA A 120 4.46 7.28 -6.52
N GLU A 121 3.87 7.70 -5.40
CA GLU A 121 2.50 7.34 -5.05
C GLU A 121 1.52 7.90 -6.08
N GLU A 122 1.75 9.14 -6.51
CA GLU A 122 0.95 9.83 -7.54
C GLU A 122 1.06 9.13 -8.90
N LEU A 123 2.21 8.57 -9.25
CA LEU A 123 2.39 7.89 -10.54
C LEU A 123 1.42 6.72 -10.76
N LEU A 124 1.07 5.99 -9.70
CA LEU A 124 0.10 4.91 -9.81
C LEU A 124 -1.32 5.46 -10.01
N LEU A 125 -1.68 6.46 -9.19
CA LEU A 125 -3.00 7.09 -9.23
C LEU A 125 -3.23 7.82 -10.55
N ASP A 126 -2.25 8.61 -11.02
CA ASP A 126 -2.33 9.37 -12.26
C ASP A 126 -2.56 8.46 -13.46
N ARG A 127 -1.86 7.32 -13.52
CA ARG A 127 -2.07 6.33 -14.59
C ARG A 127 -3.45 5.70 -14.53
N LEU A 128 -3.95 5.39 -13.34
CA LEU A 128 -5.32 4.91 -13.18
C LEU A 128 -6.31 5.97 -13.69
N LEU A 129 -6.11 7.23 -13.32
CA LEU A 129 -6.96 8.35 -13.75
C LEU A 129 -6.89 8.59 -15.26
N GLU A 130 -5.70 8.58 -15.87
CA GLU A 130 -5.51 8.69 -17.32
C GLU A 130 -6.29 7.59 -18.05
N ARG A 131 -6.21 6.34 -17.59
CA ARG A 131 -6.94 5.21 -18.19
C ARG A 131 -8.46 5.33 -18.02
N CYS A 132 -8.90 5.82 -16.86
CA CYS A 132 -10.32 6.13 -16.64
C CYS A 132 -10.79 7.28 -17.54
N GLN A 133 -9.95 8.29 -17.79
CA GLN A 133 -10.25 9.39 -18.73
C GLN A 133 -10.31 8.91 -20.19
N GLU A 134 -9.34 8.09 -20.64
CA GLU A 134 -9.33 7.49 -21.98
C GLU A 134 -10.60 6.69 -22.26
N ARG A 135 -11.18 6.06 -21.23
CA ARG A 135 -12.43 5.29 -21.32
C ARG A 135 -13.69 6.15 -21.16
N GLY A 136 -13.55 7.45 -20.93
CA GLY A 136 -14.66 8.38 -20.72
C GLY A 136 -15.38 8.20 -19.39
N TRP A 137 -14.80 7.48 -18.43
CA TRP A 137 -15.36 7.34 -17.08
C TRP A 137 -15.16 8.59 -16.23
N LEU A 138 -14.17 9.40 -16.59
CA LEU A 138 -13.91 10.71 -16.01
C LEU A 138 -14.15 11.77 -17.07
N SER A 139 -15.11 12.67 -16.80
CA SER A 139 -15.32 13.86 -17.62
C SER A 139 -14.21 14.87 -17.34
N GLY A 140 -13.45 15.26 -18.37
CA GLY A 140 -12.49 16.35 -18.26
C GLY A 140 -13.18 17.67 -17.90
N GLY A 141 -12.61 18.44 -16.98
CA GLY A 141 -13.06 19.81 -16.69
C GLY A 141 -14.04 19.99 -15.53
N GLY A 142 -14.22 19.00 -14.66
CA GLY A 142 -14.80 19.26 -13.34
C GLY A 142 -13.87 20.17 -12.54
N VAL A 143 -14.40 21.23 -11.91
CA VAL A 143 -13.68 21.96 -10.86
C VAL A 143 -13.09 20.91 -9.92
N GLN A 144 -11.77 20.93 -9.73
CA GLN A 144 -11.12 20.14 -8.69
C GLN A 144 -11.73 20.60 -7.37
N ARG A 145 -12.82 19.97 -6.96
CA ARG A 145 -13.37 20.12 -5.62
C ARG A 145 -12.43 19.35 -4.72
N SER A 146 -11.30 19.96 -4.41
CA SER A 146 -10.63 19.75 -3.13
C SER A 146 -11.53 20.34 -2.04
N ASP A 147 -12.74 19.79 -1.92
CA ASP A 147 -13.41 19.70 -0.62
C ASP A 147 -13.04 18.35 0.01
N SER A 148 -11.79 17.92 -0.22
CA SER A 148 -11.00 17.34 0.83
C SER A 148 -10.98 18.36 1.97
N THR A 149 -12.08 18.46 2.73
CA THR A 149 -12.01 18.55 4.19
C THR A 149 -10.81 17.71 4.52
N HIS A 150 -9.71 18.35 4.98
CA HIS A 150 -8.39 17.74 5.14
C HIS A 150 -8.56 16.24 5.27
N VAL A 151 -7.98 15.46 4.35
CA VAL A 151 -7.73 14.05 4.64
C VAL A 151 -6.83 14.10 5.88
N LEU A 152 -7.47 14.25 7.06
CA LEU A 152 -6.98 13.87 8.36
C LEU A 152 -6.54 12.47 8.03
N ALA A 153 -5.22 12.34 7.92
CA ALA A 153 -4.64 11.19 7.29
C ALA A 153 -5.36 9.93 7.81
N ALA A 154 -5.40 8.88 7.00
CA ALA A 154 -5.52 7.54 7.54
C ALA A 154 -4.27 7.30 8.42
N ILE A 155 -4.17 8.04 9.54
CA ILE A 155 -3.19 7.92 10.57
C ILE A 155 -3.55 6.56 11.13
N ARG A 156 -2.72 5.60 10.76
CA ARG A 156 -2.65 4.27 11.34
C ARG A 156 -3.15 4.33 12.78
N VAL A 157 -4.33 3.75 13.03
CA VAL A 157 -4.83 3.61 14.39
C VAL A 157 -3.79 2.77 15.12
N MET A 158 -3.09 3.41 16.05
CA MET A 158 -1.96 2.82 16.72
C MET A 158 -2.45 1.61 17.51
N HIS A 159 -1.90 0.43 17.24
CA HIS A 159 -2.29 -0.78 17.97
C HIS A 159 -1.92 -0.60 19.45
N ARG A 160 -2.63 -1.25 20.38
CA ARG A 160 -2.45 -1.03 21.84
C ARG A 160 -0.98 -1.11 22.30
N LEU A 161 -0.19 -2.01 21.70
CA LEU A 161 1.24 -2.14 22.00
C LEU A 161 2.09 -0.97 21.49
N GLU A 162 1.74 -0.42 20.35
CA GLU A 162 2.42 0.72 19.76
C GLU A 162 2.10 2.00 20.54
N VAL A 163 0.89 2.10 21.11
CA VAL A 163 0.53 3.16 22.09
C VAL A 163 1.38 3.05 23.35
N VAL A 164 1.57 1.83 23.88
CA VAL A 164 2.46 1.60 25.04
C VAL A 164 3.91 1.96 24.69
N GLY A 165 4.37 1.59 23.49
CA GLY A 165 5.72 1.93 23.02
C GLY A 165 5.94 3.45 22.90
N GLU A 166 4.99 4.15 22.28
CA GLU A 166 5.10 5.60 22.06
C GLU A 166 4.96 6.38 23.37
N THR A 167 4.09 5.95 24.27
CA THR A 167 3.98 6.56 25.62
C THR A 167 5.27 6.37 26.43
N LEU A 168 5.88 5.19 26.39
CA LEU A 168 7.17 4.94 27.05
C LEU A 168 8.29 5.80 26.44
N ARG A 169 8.36 5.88 25.11
CA ARG A 169 9.31 6.72 24.40
C ARG A 169 9.14 8.19 24.76
N ALA A 170 7.90 8.70 24.81
CA ALA A 170 7.60 10.06 25.20
C ALA A 170 8.01 10.34 26.66
N ALA A 171 7.71 9.42 27.58
CA ALA A 171 8.11 9.54 28.99
C ALA A 171 9.64 9.57 29.14
N LEU A 172 10.37 8.67 28.47
CA LEU A 172 11.83 8.64 28.50
C LEU A 172 12.46 9.90 27.92
N ASN A 173 11.91 10.43 26.83
CA ASN A 173 12.36 11.70 26.25
C ASN A 173 12.12 12.88 27.20
N SER A 174 10.99 12.92 27.89
CA SER A 174 10.71 13.96 28.89
C SER A 174 11.69 13.90 30.07
N LEU A 175 12.02 12.70 30.54
CA LEU A 175 13.00 12.48 31.61
C LEU A 175 14.42 12.85 31.16
N ALA A 176 14.77 12.55 29.91
CA ALA A 176 16.05 12.93 29.34
C ALA A 176 16.20 14.46 29.28
N LEU A 177 15.13 15.19 28.93
CA LEU A 177 15.13 16.67 28.94
C LEU A 177 15.26 17.25 30.35
N CYS A 178 14.59 16.67 31.35
CA CYS A 178 14.75 17.09 32.74
C CYS A 178 16.16 16.79 33.28
N SER A 179 16.75 15.65 32.89
CA SER A 179 18.11 15.28 33.26
C SER A 179 19.16 16.23 32.66
N THR A 180 19.02 16.60 31.39
CA THR A 180 19.93 17.57 30.76
C THR A 180 19.74 18.99 31.31
N ALA A 181 18.51 19.39 31.66
CA ALA A 181 18.24 20.64 32.37
C ALA A 181 18.94 20.66 33.75
N MET A 182 18.87 19.55 34.51
CA MET A 182 19.57 19.40 35.79
C MET A 182 21.10 19.35 35.64
N ALA A 183 21.63 18.82 34.54
CA ALA A 183 23.07 18.80 34.26
C ALA A 183 23.64 20.17 33.83
N SER A 184 22.79 21.09 33.34
CA SER A 184 23.19 22.43 32.90
C SER A 184 23.11 23.52 33.99
N GLY A 185 22.48 23.22 35.14
CA GLY A 185 22.30 24.16 36.25
C GLY A 185 23.26 23.91 37.41
N LYS A 186 24.37 24.67 37.49
CA LYS A 186 25.12 24.83 38.74
C LYS A 186 24.28 25.62 39.76
N SER A 187 24.08 25.00 40.93
CA SER A 187 23.88 25.55 42.28
C SER A 187 22.87 26.70 42.51
N SER A 188 21.83 26.45 43.30
CA SER A 188 21.62 27.10 44.62
C SER A 188 20.34 26.55 45.28
N GLY A 189 20.40 26.34 46.59
CA GLY A 189 19.43 25.53 47.33
C GLY A 189 18.06 26.16 47.57
N ARG A 190 17.05 25.29 47.66
CA ARG A 190 16.15 25.10 48.82
C ARG A 190 15.07 24.11 48.41
N VAL A 191 15.15 22.90 48.94
CA VAL A 191 13.99 22.02 49.03
C VAL A 191 13.11 22.60 50.13
N VAL A 192 11.98 23.20 49.77
CA VAL A 192 10.87 23.42 50.69
C VAL A 192 9.75 22.49 50.24
N PHE A 193 9.60 21.40 50.97
CA PHE A 193 8.36 20.62 50.99
C PHE A 193 7.28 21.49 51.65
N ALA A 194 6.17 21.72 50.96
CA ALA A 194 4.93 22.13 51.59
C ALA A 194 3.84 21.15 51.16
N LEU A 195 3.47 20.29 52.10
CA LEU A 195 2.18 19.59 52.13
C LEU A 195 1.08 20.65 52.21
N TRP A 196 0.20 20.67 51.21
CA TRP A 196 -1.27 20.65 51.27
C TRP A 196 -1.82 20.76 49.84
#